data_AF-A0A950BM39-F1
#
_entry.id   AF-A0A950BM39-F1
#
_cell.length_a   1.000
_cell.length_b   1.000
_cell.length_c   1.000
_cell.angle_alpha   90.00
_cell.angle_beta   90.00
_cell.angle_gamma   90.00
#
_symmetry.space_group_name_H-M   'P 1'
#
loop_
_entity.id
_entity.type
_entity.pdbx_description
1 polymer ?
#
loop_
_entity_poly.entity_id
_entity_poly.type
_entity_poly.pdbx_seq_one_letter_code
_entity_poly.pdbx_strand_id
1 'polypeptide(L)'
;MRYTTIQNWSDNVYNLVTKRAYAHERATVEWIDGNLGCLAGGSRIFTNNNVKPIEEIRPGDHVYSVTPDFEWKRERVVATKKNPPRQTYRVTTIDHREVIATDNHPFLALRKVGRVRQLAWLPLAALRAGDEIGLSGVIPDHGKPYELPFVRRTGKNPFRAPLISDDDLMWLLGFYLGDGYKERSRVYFAVPPADPAEPRVRRLLGDIFGLNECSRAGNVVLRVNSVDLCNFVDAIGFGGGARTKRIPEWVYTLPFSQKRAVVDGYVAADGHVRLNHRNMSITSVNRALLEDVKALALSCGLNPLKVATWSRRERKPLGIEEKLYEHHMLYFGESRPSTPVYFAEVMKIEPGEVVPTFDIEVEGASNFIANGIIVHNSKITMKYPAVYLMGEGAHAEVMSAAFAGTGQHQDAGSKAIHVAPNTTSNIVSRSISKGSGRTSYRGHVRVLPKAHDVRVNVRCDALLLDAESRSDTYPYMDIESPDVTIGHEATVSKVGEDQIFYLMSRGITEDEATALIVNGFFEPFVRELPMEYAVELNRLLALSMEGAIG
;
A
#
# COMPACT_ATOMS: atom_id res chain seq x y z
N MET A 1 4.38 -26.66 16.33
CA MET A 1 4.37 -25.26 15.87
C MET A 1 3.96 -25.28 14.41
N ARG A 2 2.87 -24.61 14.04
CA ARG A 2 2.42 -24.45 12.65
C ARG A 2 2.81 -23.06 12.16
N TYR A 3 3.43 -22.98 10.98
CA TYR A 3 3.77 -21.74 10.29
C TYR A 3 3.13 -21.76 8.89
N THR A 4 2.16 -20.88 8.68
CA THR A 4 1.47 -20.74 7.39
C THR A 4 1.84 -19.38 6.80
N THR A 5 2.26 -19.36 5.53
CA THR A 5 2.54 -18.14 4.77
C THR A 5 1.75 -18.08 3.48
N ILE A 6 1.40 -16.86 3.07
CA ILE A 6 0.92 -16.54 1.72
C ILE A 6 1.71 -15.27 1.22
N GLN A 7 2.47 -15.39 0.11
CA GLN A 7 3.60 -14.58 -0.46
C GLN A 7 3.75 -14.62 -2.05
N ASN A 8 3.62 -13.51 -2.81
CA ASN A 8 3.34 -13.30 -4.29
C ASN A 8 3.65 -14.32 -5.46
N TRP A 9 2.68 -14.59 -6.38
CA TRP A 9 2.80 -15.35 -7.67
C TRP A 9 3.59 -14.53 -8.72
N SER A 10 4.85 -14.27 -8.42
CA SER A 10 5.77 -13.47 -9.23
C SER A 10 6.26 -14.23 -10.48
N ASP A 11 6.42 -13.52 -11.60
CA ASP A 11 6.90 -14.08 -12.87
C ASP A 11 8.30 -14.71 -12.76
N ASN A 12 9.09 -14.26 -11.79
CA ASN A 12 10.33 -14.92 -11.39
C ASN A 12 10.36 -15.06 -9.87
N VAL A 13 10.51 -16.30 -9.39
CA VAL A 13 10.79 -16.62 -7.99
C VAL A 13 12.10 -17.39 -7.92
N TYR A 14 13.13 -16.75 -7.35
CA TYR A 14 14.43 -17.37 -7.11
C TYR A 14 14.59 -17.79 -5.65
N ASN A 15 15.07 -19.01 -5.49
CA ASN A 15 15.29 -19.68 -4.22
C ASN A 15 16.59 -19.20 -3.53
N LEU A 16 16.45 -18.49 -2.41
CA LEU A 16 17.54 -18.15 -1.48
C LEU A 16 17.09 -18.44 -0.04
N VAL A 17 18.00 -18.91 0.82
CA VAL A 17 17.65 -19.42 2.16
C VAL A 17 17.75 -18.30 3.20
N THR A 18 16.62 -17.96 3.84
CA THR A 18 16.59 -16.96 4.94
C THR A 18 15.97 -17.45 6.25
N LYS A 19 14.92 -18.27 6.23
CA LYS A 19 14.28 -18.80 7.46
C LYS A 19 14.63 -20.27 7.72
N ARG A 20 14.78 -20.62 9.00
CA ARG A 20 15.11 -21.98 9.49
C ARG A 20 14.29 -22.26 10.76
N ALA A 21 13.82 -23.48 10.91
CA ALA A 21 13.22 -23.97 12.15
C ALA A 21 14.16 -24.99 12.82
N TYR A 22 14.26 -24.93 14.15
CA TYR A 22 15.02 -25.90 14.95
C TYR A 22 14.02 -26.63 15.86
N ALA A 23 13.76 -27.90 15.54
CA ALA A 23 12.85 -28.76 16.28
C ALA A 23 13.64 -29.54 17.35
N HIS A 24 13.33 -29.28 18.62
CA HIS A 24 13.94 -29.95 19.76
C HIS A 24 13.15 -31.23 20.14
N GLU A 25 13.46 -31.83 21.30
CA GLU A 25 12.92 -33.14 21.69
C GLU A 25 11.39 -33.20 21.58
N ARG A 26 10.87 -34.20 20.85
CA ARG A 26 9.44 -34.43 20.56
C ARG A 26 8.67 -33.22 20.00
N ALA A 27 9.37 -32.23 19.44
CA ALA A 27 8.74 -31.06 18.85
C ALA A 27 8.28 -31.32 17.40
N THR A 28 7.03 -30.96 17.10
CA THR A 28 6.49 -30.93 15.73
C THR A 28 6.63 -29.55 15.11
N VAL A 29 7.12 -29.48 13.87
CA VAL A 29 7.13 -28.27 13.03
C VAL A 29 6.33 -28.52 11.75
N GLU A 30 5.28 -27.73 11.52
CA GLU A 30 4.43 -27.77 10.33
C GLU A 30 4.62 -26.48 9.51
N TRP A 31 4.80 -26.58 8.19
CA TRP A 31 5.03 -25.43 7.30
C TRP A 31 4.14 -25.47 6.04
N ILE A 32 3.41 -24.39 5.75
CA ILE A 32 2.42 -24.27 4.64
C ILE A 32 2.64 -22.95 3.86
N ASP A 33 2.48 -22.93 2.53
CA ASP A 33 2.89 -21.78 1.69
C ASP A 33 2.04 -21.50 0.40
N GLY A 34 1.47 -20.29 0.25
CA GLY A 34 0.71 -19.72 -0.92
C GLY A 34 1.13 -18.26 -1.25
N ASN A 35 0.37 -17.37 -1.96
CA ASN A 35 0.94 -16.17 -2.64
C ASN A 35 0.10 -14.83 -2.98
N LEU A 36 0.55 -13.52 -2.77
CA LEU A 36 -0.06 -12.14 -3.14
C LEU A 36 0.88 -10.83 -3.29
N GLY A 37 0.51 -9.67 -3.96
CA GLY A 37 1.41 -8.53 -4.48
C GLY A 37 1.17 -6.96 -4.24
N CYS A 38 1.73 -5.99 -5.03
CA CYS A 38 2.34 -4.65 -4.61
C CYS A 38 1.68 -3.26 -4.97
N LEU A 39 2.19 -2.11 -4.45
CA LEU A 39 1.75 -0.69 -4.71
C LEU A 39 2.61 0.12 -5.72
N ALA A 40 2.11 1.25 -6.24
CA ALA A 40 2.89 2.21 -7.07
C ALA A 40 3.60 3.33 -6.28
N GLY A 41 4.70 3.87 -6.84
CA GLY A 41 5.43 5.02 -6.27
C GLY A 41 4.59 6.30 -6.17
N GLY A 42 4.93 7.17 -5.22
CA GLY A 42 4.17 8.38 -4.89
C GLY A 42 2.95 8.13 -3.97
N SER A 43 2.61 6.87 -3.69
CA SER A 43 1.57 6.52 -2.71
C SER A 43 1.90 7.08 -1.33
N ARG A 44 0.98 7.84 -0.74
CA ARG A 44 1.14 8.52 0.56
C ARG A 44 0.80 7.58 1.70
N ILE A 45 1.82 7.13 2.42
CA ILE A 45 1.73 6.23 3.56
C ILE A 45 1.57 7.04 4.85
N PHE A 46 0.58 6.67 5.66
CA PHE A 46 0.32 7.35 6.94
C PHE A 46 1.19 6.71 8.04
N THR A 47 2.22 7.46 8.41
CA THR A 47 3.17 7.15 9.49
C THR A 47 2.74 7.82 10.80
N ASN A 48 3.43 7.53 11.92
CA ASN A 48 3.14 8.07 13.25
C ASN A 48 2.99 9.61 13.25
N ASN A 49 1.74 10.06 13.17
CA ASN A 49 1.31 11.42 12.87
C ASN A 49 2.11 12.14 11.75
N ASN A 50 2.50 11.49 10.66
CA ASN A 50 3.14 12.12 9.48
C ASN A 50 2.71 11.38 8.19
N VAL A 51 2.83 12.00 7.00
CA VAL A 51 2.44 11.40 5.71
C VAL A 51 3.61 11.44 4.72
N LYS A 52 4.24 10.29 4.49
CA LYS A 52 5.42 10.15 3.61
C LYS A 52 5.06 9.43 2.30
N PRO A 53 5.70 9.74 1.16
CA PRO A 53 5.69 8.87 -0.01
C PRO A 53 6.26 7.47 0.32
N ILE A 54 5.73 6.41 -0.30
CA ILE A 54 6.15 5.03 -0.06
C ILE A 54 7.64 4.79 -0.33
N GLU A 55 8.20 5.50 -1.31
CA GLU A 55 9.64 5.51 -1.65
C GLU A 55 10.54 6.14 -0.59
N GLU A 56 9.98 6.90 0.35
CA GLU A 56 10.71 7.57 1.46
C GLU A 56 10.62 6.81 2.79
N ILE A 57 9.71 5.84 2.91
CA ILE A 57 9.62 4.96 4.09
C ILE A 57 10.93 4.18 4.27
N ARG A 58 11.35 4.00 5.52
CA ARG A 58 12.55 3.22 5.89
C ARG A 58 12.23 2.18 6.98
N PRO A 59 12.99 1.08 7.06
CA PRO A 59 12.94 0.19 8.22
C PRO A 59 13.14 0.98 9.53
N GLY A 60 12.27 0.75 10.51
CA GLY A 60 12.21 1.50 11.77
C GLY A 60 11.21 2.67 11.80
N ASP A 61 10.71 3.15 10.65
CA ASP A 61 9.54 4.02 10.62
C ASP A 61 8.32 3.29 11.25
N HIS A 62 7.37 4.04 11.78
CA HIS A 62 6.13 3.48 12.34
C HIS A 62 4.94 3.90 11.48
N VAL A 63 4.10 2.94 11.10
CA VAL A 63 2.88 3.13 10.31
C VAL A 63 1.64 2.81 11.13
N TYR A 64 0.50 3.41 10.75
CA TYR A 64 -0.79 3.01 11.29
C TYR A 64 -1.30 1.76 10.56
N SER A 65 -1.65 0.74 11.34
CA SER A 65 -2.33 -0.48 10.91
C SER A 65 -3.65 -0.63 11.67
N VAL A 66 -4.48 -1.55 11.20
CA VAL A 66 -5.82 -1.86 11.72
C VAL A 66 -5.83 -3.29 12.24
N THR A 67 -6.34 -3.50 13.46
CA THR A 67 -6.56 -4.84 14.03
C THR A 67 -7.82 -5.49 13.41
N PRO A 68 -8.04 -6.82 13.55
CA PRO A 68 -9.29 -7.46 13.11
C PRO A 68 -10.56 -6.81 13.71
N ASP A 69 -10.45 -6.23 14.90
CA ASP A 69 -11.51 -5.52 15.61
C ASP A 69 -11.69 -4.04 15.17
N PHE A 70 -11.02 -3.63 14.09
CA PHE A 70 -10.99 -2.26 13.55
C PHE A 70 -10.37 -1.20 14.47
N GLU A 71 -9.51 -1.59 15.42
CA GLU A 71 -8.77 -0.64 16.26
C GLU A 71 -7.46 -0.19 15.60
N TRP A 72 -7.06 1.05 15.90
CA TRP A 72 -5.78 1.58 15.43
C TRP A 72 -4.61 1.03 16.23
N LYS A 73 -3.62 0.50 15.51
CA LYS A 73 -2.33 0.13 16.08
C LYS A 73 -1.20 0.85 15.36
N ARG A 74 -0.12 1.16 16.09
CA ARG A 74 1.14 1.62 15.51
C ARG A 74 2.07 0.42 15.42
N GLU A 75 2.45 0.05 14.21
CA GLU A 75 3.35 -1.06 13.93
C GLU A 75 4.61 -0.53 13.25
N ARG A 76 5.72 -1.22 13.46
CA ARG A 76 7.02 -0.83 12.91
C ARG A 76 7.20 -1.40 11.51
N VAL A 77 7.80 -0.63 10.63
CA VAL A 77 8.25 -1.09 9.31
C VAL A 77 9.52 -1.93 9.49
N VAL A 78 9.46 -3.19 9.07
CA VAL A 78 10.55 -4.16 9.17
C VAL A 78 11.47 -4.07 7.96
N ALA A 79 10.89 -3.94 6.77
CA ALA A 79 11.59 -3.92 5.50
C ALA A 79 10.86 -3.03 4.48
N THR A 80 11.59 -2.59 3.46
CA THR A 80 11.06 -1.75 2.38
C THR A 80 11.63 -2.23 1.06
N LYS A 81 10.79 -2.30 0.02
CA LYS A 81 11.17 -2.79 -1.30
C LYS A 81 10.86 -1.78 -2.39
N LYS A 82 11.81 -1.58 -3.30
CA LYS A 82 11.58 -1.05 -4.64
C LYS A 82 11.61 -2.20 -5.65
N ASN A 83 10.59 -2.27 -6.48
CA ASN A 83 10.40 -3.25 -7.54
C ASN A 83 10.59 -2.57 -8.92
N PRO A 84 10.86 -3.34 -9.99
CA PRO A 84 10.87 -2.80 -11.35
C PRO A 84 9.50 -2.23 -11.75
N PRO A 85 9.42 -1.48 -12.86
CA PRO A 85 8.14 -1.06 -13.42
C PRO A 85 7.21 -2.24 -13.68
N ARG A 86 5.94 -2.12 -13.27
CA ARG A 86 4.87 -3.11 -13.48
C ARG A 86 3.62 -2.41 -13.98
N GLN A 87 2.75 -3.13 -14.67
CA GLN A 87 1.41 -2.64 -15.00
C GLN A 87 0.66 -2.34 -13.69
N THR A 88 0.06 -1.15 -13.61
CA THR A 88 -0.72 -0.72 -12.44
C THR A 88 -2.16 -0.46 -12.82
N TYR A 89 -3.00 -0.27 -11.80
CA TYR A 89 -4.42 0.02 -11.92
C TYR A 89 -4.78 1.04 -10.85
N ARG A 90 -5.59 2.03 -11.22
CA ARG A 90 -6.11 3.08 -10.34
C ARG A 90 -7.48 2.66 -9.82
N VAL A 91 -7.59 2.39 -8.53
CA VAL A 91 -8.88 2.21 -7.84
C VAL A 91 -9.39 3.58 -7.41
N THR A 92 -10.62 3.93 -7.77
CA THR A 92 -11.29 5.17 -7.36
C THR A 92 -12.57 4.85 -6.60
N THR A 93 -12.64 5.30 -5.35
CA THR A 93 -13.84 5.18 -4.48
C THR A 93 -14.86 6.30 -4.73
N ILE A 94 -16.08 6.13 -4.20
CA ILE A 94 -17.16 7.14 -4.21
C ILE A 94 -16.78 8.43 -3.48
N ASP A 95 -15.99 8.31 -2.40
CA ASP A 95 -15.37 9.42 -1.67
C ASP A 95 -14.20 10.07 -2.43
N HIS A 96 -13.93 9.65 -3.68
CA HIS A 96 -12.81 10.12 -4.49
C HIS A 96 -11.43 9.96 -3.81
N ARG A 97 -11.29 8.97 -2.93
CA ARG A 97 -9.98 8.40 -2.60
C ARG A 97 -9.51 7.55 -3.78
N GLU A 98 -8.23 7.71 -4.11
CA GLU A 98 -7.56 7.10 -5.26
C GLU A 98 -6.26 6.46 -4.79
N VAL A 99 -6.01 5.24 -5.23
CA VAL A 99 -4.75 4.51 -4.99
C VAL A 99 -4.38 3.76 -6.27
N ILE A 100 -3.08 3.72 -6.56
CA ILE A 100 -2.53 3.08 -7.75
C ILE A 100 -1.71 1.88 -7.27
N ALA A 101 -2.13 0.69 -7.68
CA ALA A 101 -1.55 -0.57 -7.24
C ALA A 101 -1.44 -1.57 -8.38
N THR A 102 -0.73 -2.67 -8.16
CA THR A 102 -0.76 -3.82 -9.09
C THR A 102 -2.05 -4.61 -8.93
N ASP A 103 -2.41 -5.35 -9.96
CA ASP A 103 -3.55 -6.27 -10.04
C ASP A 103 -3.69 -7.24 -8.86
N ASN A 104 -2.57 -7.73 -8.34
CA ASN A 104 -2.51 -8.67 -7.22
C ASN A 104 -2.42 -8.01 -5.83
N HIS A 105 -2.60 -6.68 -5.72
CA HIS A 105 -2.48 -5.97 -4.46
C HIS A 105 -3.73 -6.11 -3.56
N PRO A 106 -3.62 -6.51 -2.28
CA PRO A 106 -4.80 -6.81 -1.47
C PRO A 106 -5.41 -5.57 -0.78
N PHE A 107 -6.72 -5.42 -0.96
CA PHE A 107 -7.55 -4.40 -0.34
C PHE A 107 -8.49 -5.04 0.69
N LEU A 108 -8.71 -4.38 1.82
CA LEU A 108 -9.70 -4.82 2.79
C LEU A 108 -11.09 -4.54 2.22
N ALA A 109 -11.81 -5.56 1.77
CA ALA A 109 -13.09 -5.44 1.08
C ALA A 109 -14.24 -6.02 1.91
N LEU A 110 -15.40 -5.35 1.87
CA LEU A 110 -16.66 -5.80 2.42
C LEU A 110 -17.60 -6.13 1.26
N ARG A 111 -17.71 -7.42 0.93
CA ARG A 111 -18.53 -7.90 -0.19
C ARG A 111 -19.85 -8.47 0.28
N LYS A 112 -20.95 -8.13 -0.40
CA LYS A 112 -22.28 -8.70 -0.14
C LYS A 112 -22.40 -10.07 -0.80
N VAL A 113 -22.51 -11.13 0.00
CA VAL A 113 -22.74 -12.50 -0.44
C VAL A 113 -24.17 -12.90 -0.05
N GLY A 114 -25.09 -12.80 -1.00
CA GLY A 114 -26.53 -12.99 -0.76
C GLY A 114 -27.11 -11.93 0.19
N ARG A 115 -27.48 -12.33 1.40
CA ARG A 115 -28.00 -11.44 2.46
C ARG A 115 -26.95 -10.99 3.48
N VAL A 116 -25.77 -11.61 3.49
CA VAL A 116 -24.70 -11.36 4.47
C VAL A 116 -23.62 -10.47 3.84
N ARG A 117 -22.99 -9.59 4.61
CA ARG A 117 -21.75 -8.91 4.20
C ARG A 117 -20.56 -9.70 4.78
N GLN A 118 -19.61 -10.07 3.93
CA GLN A 118 -18.40 -10.79 4.31
C GLN A 118 -17.20 -9.84 4.16
N LEU A 119 -16.41 -9.72 5.22
CA LEU A 119 -15.12 -9.05 5.20
C LEU A 119 -14.05 -10.02 4.66
N ALA A 120 -13.23 -9.57 3.73
CA ALA A 120 -12.10 -10.32 3.19
C ALA A 120 -11.02 -9.39 2.64
N TRP A 121 -9.78 -9.85 2.59
CA TRP A 121 -8.76 -9.22 1.74
C TRP A 121 -8.95 -9.72 0.32
N LEU A 122 -9.14 -8.83 -0.65
CA LEU A 122 -9.29 -9.17 -2.07
C LEU A 122 -8.19 -8.50 -2.91
N PRO A 123 -7.54 -9.20 -3.84
CA PRO A 123 -6.63 -8.57 -4.79
C PRO A 123 -7.40 -7.60 -5.70
N LEU A 124 -6.73 -6.54 -6.19
CA LEU A 124 -7.31 -5.52 -7.05
C LEU A 124 -8.06 -6.12 -8.26
N ALA A 125 -7.50 -7.14 -8.90
CA ALA A 125 -8.11 -7.85 -10.04
C ALA A 125 -9.45 -8.52 -9.69
N ALA A 126 -9.65 -8.91 -8.41
CA ALA A 126 -10.90 -9.48 -7.93
C ALA A 126 -11.90 -8.41 -7.48
N LEU A 127 -11.49 -7.15 -7.28
CA LEU A 127 -12.40 -6.04 -7.00
C LEU A 127 -13.20 -5.66 -8.24
N ARG A 128 -14.45 -5.25 -8.03
CA ARG A 128 -15.37 -4.77 -9.06
C ARG A 128 -15.94 -3.42 -8.63
N ALA A 129 -16.43 -2.63 -9.59
CA ALA A 129 -17.24 -1.47 -9.25
C ALA A 129 -18.49 -1.96 -8.47
N GLY A 130 -18.81 -1.29 -7.36
CA GLY A 130 -19.84 -1.72 -6.41
C GLY A 130 -19.36 -2.53 -5.20
N ASP A 131 -18.11 -3.01 -5.17
CA ASP A 131 -17.53 -3.54 -3.93
C ASP A 131 -17.19 -2.40 -2.96
N GLU A 132 -17.40 -2.59 -1.66
CA GLU A 132 -16.98 -1.62 -0.66
C GLU A 132 -15.56 -1.96 -0.17
N ILE A 133 -14.63 -1.01 -0.15
CA ILE A 133 -13.27 -1.18 0.43
C ILE A 133 -13.09 -0.35 1.70
N GLY A 134 -12.16 -0.76 2.56
CA GLY A 134 -11.87 -0.14 3.85
C GLY A 134 -11.03 1.13 3.72
N LEU A 135 -11.52 2.23 4.28
CA LEU A 135 -10.91 3.55 4.29
C LEU A 135 -10.57 3.96 5.72
N SER A 136 -9.51 4.76 5.87
CA SER A 136 -9.16 5.37 7.15
C SER A 136 -10.15 6.48 7.51
N GLY A 137 -10.78 6.33 8.67
CA GLY A 137 -11.56 7.38 9.33
C GLY A 137 -10.67 8.30 10.17
N VAL A 138 -11.06 8.55 11.43
CA VAL A 138 -10.29 9.42 12.34
C VAL A 138 -9.07 8.68 12.85
N ILE A 139 -7.88 9.10 12.40
CA ILE A 139 -6.58 8.60 12.87
C ILE A 139 -6.26 9.23 14.26
N PRO A 140 -5.52 8.56 15.17
CA PRO A 140 -5.16 9.14 16.46
C PRO A 140 -4.17 10.30 16.33
N ASP A 141 -4.45 11.44 16.98
CA ASP A 141 -3.51 12.56 17.05
C ASP A 141 -2.37 12.27 18.04
N HIS A 142 -1.14 12.35 17.55
CA HIS A 142 0.09 12.27 18.34
C HIS A 142 1.04 13.44 18.04
N GLY A 143 0.52 14.50 17.42
CA GLY A 143 1.29 15.66 17.00
C GLY A 143 1.79 16.51 18.16
N LYS A 144 2.85 17.25 17.89
CA LYS A 144 3.40 18.25 18.80
C LYS A 144 3.65 19.55 18.04
N PRO A 145 3.51 20.71 18.69
CA PRO A 145 3.99 21.97 18.15
C PRO A 145 5.44 21.85 17.66
N TYR A 146 5.73 22.42 16.50
CA TYR A 146 7.04 22.33 15.86
C TYR A 146 7.95 23.48 16.33
N GLU A 147 9.20 23.17 16.61
CA GLU A 147 10.24 24.16 16.93
C GLU A 147 10.70 24.85 15.64
N LEU A 148 10.40 26.14 15.53
CA LEU A 148 10.65 26.92 14.33
C LEU A 148 12.12 27.40 14.28
N PRO A 149 12.73 27.48 13.08
CA PRO A 149 14.11 27.90 12.93
C PRO A 149 14.30 29.33 13.44
N PHE A 150 15.38 29.56 14.19
CA PHE A 150 15.74 30.91 14.63
C PHE A 150 16.16 31.78 13.42
N VAL A 151 15.38 32.80 13.13
CA VAL A 151 15.66 33.78 12.07
C VAL A 151 16.24 35.04 12.71
N ARG A 152 17.53 35.29 12.48
CA ARG A 152 18.21 36.50 12.95
C ARG A 152 17.58 37.73 12.27
N ARG A 153 17.15 38.71 13.06
CA ARG A 153 16.70 40.01 12.55
C ARG A 153 17.85 40.74 11.84
N THR A 154 17.58 41.15 10.61
CA THR A 154 18.47 41.90 9.72
C THR A 154 17.88 43.24 9.29
N GLY A 155 16.55 43.38 9.31
CA GLY A 155 15.81 44.57 8.92
C GLY A 155 15.73 45.64 10.02
N LYS A 156 15.53 46.89 9.57
CA LYS A 156 15.32 48.04 10.45
C LYS A 156 13.96 48.01 11.18
N ASN A 157 12.95 47.43 10.54
CA ASN A 157 11.58 47.36 11.07
C ASN A 157 11.51 46.43 12.29
N PRO A 158 10.55 46.61 13.22
CA PRO A 158 10.31 45.66 14.30
C PRO A 158 9.91 44.31 13.70
N PHE A 159 10.51 43.22 14.22
CA PHE A 159 10.19 41.87 13.81
C PHE A 159 10.47 40.89 14.95
N ARG A 160 9.54 39.98 15.19
CA ARG A 160 9.66 38.85 16.11
C ARG A 160 9.41 37.56 15.32
N ALA A 161 10.37 36.64 15.31
CA ALA A 161 10.10 35.29 14.84
C ALA A 161 9.43 34.48 15.98
N PRO A 162 8.30 33.79 15.74
CA PRO A 162 7.84 32.76 16.66
C PRO A 162 8.84 31.59 16.69
N LEU A 163 9.04 31.01 17.87
CA LEU A 163 9.96 29.88 18.09
C LEU A 163 9.26 28.52 18.10
N ILE A 164 7.92 28.51 18.25
CA ILE A 164 7.08 27.32 18.30
C ILE A 164 5.84 27.60 17.45
N SER A 165 5.33 26.60 16.73
CA SER A 165 4.08 26.74 15.95
C SER A 165 2.84 26.70 16.84
N ASP A 166 1.85 27.55 16.52
CA ASP A 166 0.52 27.58 17.14
C ASP A 166 -0.59 27.65 16.07
N ASP A 167 -1.85 27.50 16.49
CA ASP A 167 -2.99 27.47 15.57
C ASP A 167 -3.12 28.78 14.77
N ASP A 168 -2.76 29.93 15.34
CA ASP A 168 -2.94 31.24 14.70
C ASP A 168 -1.82 31.52 13.66
N LEU A 169 -0.56 31.13 13.93
CA LEU A 169 0.50 31.10 12.93
C LEU A 169 0.15 30.15 11.78
N MET A 170 -0.29 28.93 12.10
CA MET A 170 -0.58 27.94 11.06
C MET A 170 -1.80 28.35 10.22
N TRP A 171 -2.79 29.04 10.80
CA TRP A 171 -3.87 29.67 10.03
C TRP A 171 -3.38 30.76 9.08
N LEU A 172 -2.50 31.66 9.55
CA LEU A 172 -1.93 32.72 8.71
C LEU A 172 -1.04 32.14 7.58
N LEU A 173 -0.32 31.05 7.84
CA LEU A 173 0.45 30.32 6.82
C LEU A 173 -0.47 29.61 5.81
N GLY A 174 -1.60 29.08 6.25
CA GLY A 174 -2.66 28.57 5.37
C GLY A 174 -3.20 29.66 4.45
N PHE A 175 -3.55 30.82 5.01
CA PHE A 175 -3.99 31.98 4.22
C PHE A 175 -2.91 32.46 3.25
N TYR A 176 -1.64 32.44 3.66
CA TYR A 176 -0.50 32.71 2.78
C TYR A 176 -0.36 31.71 1.62
N LEU A 177 -0.77 30.44 1.75
CA LEU A 177 -0.71 29.47 0.65
C LEU A 177 -1.62 29.86 -0.52
N GLY A 178 -2.84 30.31 -0.24
CA GLY A 178 -3.76 30.88 -1.23
C GLY A 178 -3.31 32.27 -1.69
N ASP A 179 -3.72 33.31 -0.97
CA ASP A 179 -3.62 34.72 -1.38
C ASP A 179 -2.32 35.42 -0.99
N GLY A 180 -1.39 34.71 -0.35
CA GLY A 180 -0.06 35.21 -0.05
C GLY A 180 0.88 35.21 -1.26
N TYR A 181 1.80 36.17 -1.34
CA TYR A 181 3.03 36.03 -2.13
C TYR A 181 4.13 36.91 -1.55
N LYS A 182 5.38 36.72 -1.98
CA LYS A 182 6.51 37.56 -1.55
C LYS A 182 7.39 38.01 -2.70
N GLU A 183 8.01 39.16 -2.48
CA GLU A 183 9.16 39.67 -3.22
C GLU A 183 10.41 39.58 -2.34
N ARG A 184 11.55 40.14 -2.81
CA ARG A 184 12.83 40.13 -2.08
C ARG A 184 12.79 40.81 -0.70
N SER A 185 11.84 41.71 -0.44
CA SER A 185 11.81 42.53 0.78
C SER A 185 10.41 42.81 1.34
N ARG A 186 9.39 42.15 0.77
CA ARG A 186 7.97 42.42 1.04
C ARG A 186 7.15 41.15 0.94
N VAL A 187 6.20 41.01 1.85
CA VAL A 187 5.14 40.00 1.79
C VAL A 187 3.83 40.71 1.48
N TYR A 188 3.01 40.06 0.67
CA TYR A 188 1.74 40.55 0.16
C TYR A 188 0.65 39.53 0.46
N PHE A 189 -0.55 40.03 0.77
CA PHE A 189 -1.76 39.23 0.94
C PHE A 189 -2.88 39.87 0.13
N ALA A 190 -3.50 39.14 -0.79
CA ALA A 190 -4.59 39.64 -1.64
C ALA A 190 -5.93 39.66 -0.88
N VAL A 191 -6.01 40.47 0.19
CA VAL A 191 -7.17 40.56 1.09
C VAL A 191 -7.82 41.95 1.04
N PRO A 192 -8.96 42.13 0.33
CA PRO A 192 -9.69 43.41 0.26
C PRO A 192 -10.20 43.91 1.63
N PRO A 193 -10.46 45.21 1.82
CA PRO A 193 -11.01 45.73 3.09
C PRO A 193 -12.39 45.18 3.47
N ALA A 194 -13.17 44.71 2.50
CA ALA A 194 -14.49 44.10 2.72
C ALA A 194 -14.41 42.59 3.03
N ASP A 195 -13.21 42.01 3.01
CA ASP A 195 -12.99 40.60 3.25
C ASP A 195 -13.07 40.27 4.76
N PRO A 196 -13.87 39.29 5.20
CA PRO A 196 -13.94 38.88 6.60
C PRO A 196 -12.60 38.44 7.21
N ALA A 197 -11.63 38.00 6.40
CA ALA A 197 -10.30 37.61 6.84
C ALA A 197 -9.39 38.81 7.16
N GLU A 198 -9.64 40.00 6.60
CA GLU A 198 -8.74 41.18 6.69
C GLU A 198 -8.37 41.57 8.14
N PRO A 199 -9.35 41.71 9.07
CA PRO A 199 -9.04 42.09 10.44
C PRO A 199 -8.21 41.02 11.16
N ARG A 200 -8.44 39.73 10.86
CA ARG A 200 -7.67 38.63 11.43
C ARG A 200 -6.24 38.64 10.89
N VAL A 201 -6.05 38.75 9.58
CA VAL A 201 -4.71 38.81 8.96
C VAL A 201 -3.87 39.96 9.55
N ARG A 202 -4.45 41.16 9.69
CA ARG A 202 -3.76 42.29 10.35
C ARG A 202 -3.40 41.99 11.80
N ARG A 203 -4.36 41.49 12.59
CA ARG A 203 -4.16 41.17 14.00
C ARG A 203 -3.01 40.18 14.17
N LEU A 204 -2.99 39.09 13.40
CA LEU A 204 -1.95 38.07 13.48
C LEU A 204 -0.56 38.56 13.05
N LEU A 205 -0.48 39.45 12.05
CA LEU A 205 0.78 40.11 11.69
C LEU A 205 1.31 40.98 12.84
N GLY A 206 0.43 41.66 13.57
CA GLY A 206 0.76 42.41 14.79
C GLY A 206 1.20 41.50 15.95
N ASP A 207 0.34 40.57 16.35
CA ASP A 207 0.52 39.72 17.54
C ASP A 207 1.73 38.78 17.43
N ILE A 208 1.87 38.10 16.30
CA ILE A 208 2.92 37.08 16.10
C ILE A 208 4.26 37.75 15.78
N PHE A 209 4.27 38.67 14.81
CA PHE A 209 5.50 39.21 14.23
C PHE A 209 5.86 40.63 14.67
N GLY A 210 4.97 41.34 15.37
CA GLY A 210 5.15 42.76 15.72
C GLY A 210 4.90 43.73 14.56
N LEU A 211 4.27 43.29 13.47
CA LEU A 211 4.15 44.01 12.21
C LEU A 211 2.81 44.76 12.07
N ASN A 212 2.59 45.72 12.97
CA ASN A 212 1.36 46.55 12.97
C ASN A 212 1.25 47.48 11.74
N GLU A 213 2.37 47.91 11.17
CA GLU A 213 2.40 48.85 10.04
C GLU A 213 2.29 48.14 8.68
N CYS A 214 1.05 47.91 8.23
CA CYS A 214 0.76 47.34 6.92
C CYS A 214 0.20 48.40 5.95
N SER A 215 0.93 48.65 4.86
CA SER A 215 0.49 49.53 3.76
C SER A 215 -0.44 48.78 2.79
N ARG A 216 -1.26 49.49 2.00
CA ARG A 216 -2.03 48.87 0.90
C ARG A 216 -1.47 49.21 -0.47
N ALA A 217 -1.57 48.26 -1.40
CA ALA A 217 -1.33 48.45 -2.83
C ALA A 217 -2.69 48.37 -3.55
N GLY A 218 -3.24 49.55 -3.89
CA GLY A 218 -4.62 49.68 -4.34
C GLY A 218 -5.64 49.24 -3.26
N ASN A 219 -6.87 48.93 -3.68
CA ASN A 219 -7.96 48.53 -2.79
C ASN A 219 -8.01 47.02 -2.52
N VAL A 220 -7.01 46.24 -2.96
CA VAL A 220 -7.06 44.77 -2.92
C VAL A 220 -5.95 44.21 -2.03
N VAL A 221 -4.69 44.61 -2.23
CA VAL A 221 -3.55 43.90 -1.63
C VAL A 221 -3.03 44.61 -0.37
N LEU A 222 -2.89 43.84 0.71
CA LEU A 222 -2.18 44.22 1.94
C LEU A 222 -0.68 43.95 1.74
N ARG A 223 0.17 44.96 1.97
CA ARG A 223 1.63 44.92 1.73
C ARG A 223 2.41 45.18 3.02
N VAL A 224 3.12 44.14 3.45
CA VAL A 224 3.98 44.08 4.63
C VAL A 224 5.43 44.29 4.20
N ASN A 225 6.04 45.42 4.58
CA ASN A 225 7.44 45.71 4.26
C ASN A 225 8.35 45.08 5.33
N SER A 226 8.72 43.81 5.17
CA SER A 226 9.66 43.14 6.07
C SER A 226 10.51 42.10 5.34
N VAL A 227 11.82 42.36 5.27
CA VAL A 227 12.82 41.40 4.79
C VAL A 227 12.89 40.19 5.72
N ASP A 228 12.80 40.40 7.03
CA ASP A 228 12.88 39.33 8.01
C ASP A 228 11.67 38.38 7.95
N LEU A 229 10.47 38.89 7.60
CA LEU A 229 9.31 38.05 7.32
C LEU A 229 9.49 37.23 6.03
N CYS A 230 10.07 37.81 4.96
CA CYS A 230 10.43 37.05 3.77
C CYS A 230 11.42 35.91 4.11
N ASN A 231 12.49 36.23 4.84
CA ASN A 231 13.49 35.27 5.28
C ASN A 231 12.89 34.17 6.16
N PHE A 232 11.93 34.51 7.04
CA PHE A 232 11.20 33.54 7.85
C PHE A 232 10.35 32.60 6.99
N VAL A 233 9.53 33.14 6.08
CA VAL A 233 8.70 32.35 5.16
C VAL A 233 9.55 31.43 4.26
N ASP A 234 10.74 31.87 3.85
CA ASP A 234 11.73 31.01 3.18
C ASP A 234 12.26 29.91 4.11
N ALA A 235 12.74 30.26 5.31
CA ALA A 235 13.35 29.34 6.26
C ALA A 235 12.41 28.21 6.74
N ILE A 236 11.11 28.48 6.83
CA ILE A 236 10.10 27.46 7.17
C ILE A 236 9.60 26.64 5.98
N GLY A 237 10.05 26.96 4.74
CA GLY A 237 9.72 26.22 3.52
C GLY A 237 8.49 26.70 2.75
N PHE A 238 7.87 27.82 3.13
CA PHE A 238 6.68 28.38 2.46
C PHE A 238 7.01 29.34 1.30
N GLY A 239 8.29 29.63 1.05
CA GLY A 239 8.76 30.69 0.14
C GLY A 239 8.47 30.59 -1.37
N GLY A 240 7.67 29.62 -1.81
CA GLY A 240 7.33 29.42 -3.23
C GLY A 240 6.40 30.48 -3.85
N GLY A 241 6.33 30.49 -5.18
CA GLY A 241 5.34 31.24 -5.95
C GLY A 241 4.11 30.39 -6.31
N ALA A 242 3.12 30.97 -6.98
CA ALA A 242 1.82 30.31 -7.23
C ALA A 242 1.90 28.90 -7.84
N ARG A 243 2.94 28.57 -8.64
CA ARG A 243 3.19 27.24 -9.23
C ARG A 243 4.19 26.36 -8.46
N THR A 244 4.86 26.88 -7.44
CA THR A 244 5.98 26.21 -6.75
C THR A 244 5.85 26.12 -5.23
N LYS A 245 4.88 26.80 -4.59
CA LYS A 245 4.52 26.55 -3.19
C LYS A 245 4.17 25.08 -2.98
N ARG A 246 4.57 24.53 -1.84
CA ARG A 246 4.27 23.17 -1.36
C ARG A 246 4.00 23.25 0.14
N ILE A 247 3.43 22.19 0.72
CA ILE A 247 3.35 22.07 2.18
C ILE A 247 4.65 21.39 2.67
N PRO A 248 5.45 22.04 3.55
CA PRO A 248 6.66 21.43 4.11
C PRO A 248 6.36 20.16 4.91
N GLU A 249 7.28 19.18 4.91
CA GLU A 249 7.06 17.88 5.58
C GLU A 249 6.73 18.04 7.08
N TRP A 250 7.38 18.99 7.77
CA TRP A 250 7.16 19.23 9.19
C TRP A 250 5.71 19.59 9.53
N VAL A 251 4.94 20.19 8.60
CA VAL A 251 3.53 20.55 8.81
C VAL A 251 2.65 19.31 9.00
N TYR A 252 3.01 18.19 8.36
CA TYR A 252 2.29 16.93 8.55
C TYR A 252 2.55 16.31 9.93
N THR A 253 3.55 16.76 10.69
CA THR A 253 3.88 16.26 12.06
C THR A 253 3.10 16.95 13.19
N LEU A 254 2.41 18.05 12.87
CA LEU A 254 1.72 18.93 13.82
C LEU A 254 0.48 18.28 14.47
N PRO A 255 -0.01 18.81 15.60
CA PRO A 255 -1.30 18.40 16.17
C PRO A 255 -2.45 18.77 15.21
N PHE A 256 -3.60 18.10 15.37
CA PHE A 256 -4.73 18.22 14.46
C PHE A 256 -5.31 19.64 14.41
N SER A 257 -5.27 20.39 15.52
CA SER A 257 -5.69 21.81 15.56
C SER A 257 -4.88 22.65 14.58
N GLN A 258 -3.56 22.50 14.60
CA GLN A 258 -2.61 23.23 13.75
C GLN A 258 -2.69 22.79 12.28
N LYS A 259 -2.76 21.47 12.02
CA LYS A 259 -3.00 20.93 10.67
C LYS A 259 -4.27 21.50 10.05
N ARG A 260 -5.35 21.47 10.82
CA ARG A 260 -6.65 22.03 10.43
C ARG A 260 -6.58 23.54 10.26
N ALA A 261 -5.84 24.27 11.09
CA ALA A 261 -5.66 25.70 10.96
C ALA A 261 -5.07 26.09 9.59
N VAL A 262 -4.08 25.32 9.07
CA VAL A 262 -3.56 25.52 7.70
C VAL A 262 -4.67 25.38 6.65
N VAL A 263 -5.51 24.33 6.77
CA VAL A 263 -6.61 24.09 5.83
C VAL A 263 -7.67 25.20 5.94
N ASP A 264 -8.12 25.53 7.16
CA ASP A 264 -9.09 26.59 7.44
C ASP A 264 -8.56 27.99 7.01
N GLY A 265 -7.24 28.19 7.02
CA GLY A 265 -6.58 29.40 6.51
C GLY A 265 -6.59 29.49 4.98
N TYR A 266 -6.27 28.38 4.29
CA TYR A 266 -6.33 28.34 2.82
C TYR A 266 -7.79 28.45 2.34
N VAL A 267 -8.74 27.79 3.01
CA VAL A 267 -10.18 27.97 2.78
C VAL A 267 -10.61 29.43 2.94
N ALA A 268 -10.07 30.16 3.90
CA ALA A 268 -10.40 31.58 4.09
C ALA A 268 -9.83 32.50 2.98
N ALA A 269 -8.85 32.04 2.20
CA ALA A 269 -8.30 32.74 1.04
C ALA A 269 -9.03 32.35 -0.27
N ASP A 270 -8.86 31.12 -0.74
CA ASP A 270 -9.32 30.66 -2.06
C ASP A 270 -10.44 29.60 -1.97
N GLY A 271 -11.21 29.63 -0.88
CA GLY A 271 -12.34 28.73 -0.64
C GLY A 271 -13.66 29.26 -1.21
N HIS A 272 -14.31 28.45 -2.02
CA HIS A 272 -15.61 28.74 -2.62
C HIS A 272 -16.66 27.69 -2.21
N VAL A 273 -17.83 28.14 -1.76
CA VAL A 273 -18.99 27.30 -1.48
C VAL A 273 -20.04 27.54 -2.56
N ARG A 274 -20.48 26.47 -3.24
CA ARG A 274 -21.50 26.60 -4.30
C ARG A 274 -22.89 26.76 -3.68
N LEU A 275 -23.64 27.78 -4.10
CA LEU A 275 -24.98 28.07 -3.56
C LEU A 275 -25.96 26.88 -3.65
N ASN A 276 -25.83 26.05 -4.70
CA ASN A 276 -26.74 24.91 -4.96
C ASN A 276 -26.18 23.56 -4.48
N HIS A 277 -24.91 23.49 -4.06
CA HIS A 277 -24.27 22.28 -3.54
C HIS A 277 -23.36 22.68 -2.37
N ARG A 278 -23.70 22.27 -1.15
CA ARG A 278 -22.98 22.65 0.08
C ARG A 278 -21.51 22.22 0.15
N ASN A 279 -21.04 21.46 -0.84
CA ASN A 279 -19.64 21.08 -0.97
C ASN A 279 -18.76 22.32 -1.22
N MET A 280 -17.78 22.50 -0.35
CA MET A 280 -16.74 23.52 -0.46
C MET A 280 -15.67 23.07 -1.46
N SER A 281 -15.03 24.01 -2.15
CA SER A 281 -13.87 23.75 -2.99
C SER A 281 -12.79 24.83 -2.86
N ILE A 282 -11.52 24.42 -2.89
CA ILE A 282 -10.36 25.32 -2.97
C ILE A 282 -9.80 25.26 -4.39
N THR A 283 -9.45 26.41 -4.99
CA THR A 283 -8.83 26.47 -6.33
C THR A 283 -7.31 26.57 -6.22
N SER A 284 -6.58 26.20 -7.28
CA SER A 284 -5.16 26.53 -7.45
C SER A 284 -4.70 26.32 -8.90
N VAL A 285 -3.67 27.05 -9.33
CA VAL A 285 -2.90 26.73 -10.55
C VAL A 285 -1.79 25.69 -10.31
N ASN A 286 -1.71 25.14 -9.10
CA ASN A 286 -0.70 24.18 -8.66
C ASN A 286 -1.36 22.91 -8.12
N ARG A 287 -1.43 21.88 -8.97
CA ARG A 287 -2.01 20.59 -8.58
C ARG A 287 -1.28 19.97 -7.39
N ALA A 288 0.05 20.00 -7.37
CA ALA A 288 0.85 19.36 -6.33
C ALA A 288 0.58 19.95 -4.93
N LEU A 289 0.31 21.26 -4.86
CA LEU A 289 -0.13 21.91 -3.62
C LEU A 289 -1.53 21.44 -3.17
N LEU A 290 -2.47 21.22 -4.10
CA LEU A 290 -3.79 20.68 -3.74
C LEU A 290 -3.74 19.21 -3.33
N GLU A 291 -2.87 18.40 -3.91
CA GLU A 291 -2.65 17.01 -3.45
C GLU A 291 -1.97 16.99 -2.05
N ASP A 292 -1.07 17.94 -1.76
CA ASP A 292 -0.53 18.15 -0.41
C ASP A 292 -1.63 18.56 0.59
N VAL A 293 -2.49 19.53 0.24
CA VAL A 293 -3.63 19.96 1.08
C VAL A 293 -4.60 18.79 1.30
N LYS A 294 -4.86 17.96 0.27
CA LYS A 294 -5.66 16.74 0.39
C LYS A 294 -5.05 15.75 1.38
N ALA A 295 -3.74 15.49 1.30
CA ALA A 295 -3.05 14.62 2.24
C ALA A 295 -3.09 15.19 3.69
N LEU A 296 -2.87 16.50 3.85
CA LEU A 296 -2.92 17.16 5.15
C LEU A 296 -4.32 17.09 5.77
N ALA A 297 -5.36 17.36 4.98
CA ALA A 297 -6.75 17.30 5.38
C ALA A 297 -7.20 15.89 5.78
N LEU A 298 -6.80 14.85 5.05
CA LEU A 298 -7.00 13.45 5.47
C LEU A 298 -6.30 13.18 6.81
N SER A 299 -5.07 13.69 7.00
CA SER A 299 -4.28 13.45 8.21
C SER A 299 -4.82 14.13 9.48
N CYS A 300 -5.81 15.01 9.38
CA CYS A 300 -6.53 15.60 10.51
C CYS A 300 -8.05 15.30 10.52
N GLY A 301 -8.48 14.26 9.79
CA GLY A 301 -9.86 13.75 9.84
C GLY A 301 -10.90 14.57 9.06
N LEU A 302 -10.48 15.42 8.11
CA LEU A 302 -11.37 16.03 7.13
C LEU A 302 -11.62 15.06 5.95
N ASN A 303 -12.66 15.32 5.16
CA ASN A 303 -13.03 14.51 4.00
C ASN A 303 -12.79 15.26 2.66
N PRO A 304 -11.53 15.36 2.19
CA PRO A 304 -11.20 15.89 0.87
C PRO A 304 -11.45 14.84 -0.22
N LEU A 305 -12.19 15.25 -1.24
CA LEU A 305 -12.60 14.46 -2.38
C LEU A 305 -11.54 14.54 -3.52
N LYS A 306 -11.95 14.59 -4.78
CA LYS A 306 -11.04 14.69 -5.94
C LYS A 306 -10.38 16.06 -6.07
N VAL A 307 -9.16 16.07 -6.61
CA VAL A 307 -8.57 17.23 -7.27
C VAL A 307 -8.92 17.16 -8.76
N ALA A 308 -9.90 17.95 -9.19
CA ALA A 308 -10.30 18.03 -10.59
C ALA A 308 -9.41 19.05 -11.34
N THR A 309 -9.02 18.74 -12.58
CA THR A 309 -8.41 19.73 -13.50
C THR A 309 -9.47 20.26 -14.45
N TRP A 310 -9.51 21.58 -14.64
CA TRP A 310 -10.24 22.25 -15.71
C TRP A 310 -9.26 23.00 -16.60
N SER A 311 -9.33 22.77 -17.91
CA SER A 311 -8.46 23.40 -18.89
C SER A 311 -9.28 24.20 -19.90
N ARG A 312 -8.84 25.44 -20.17
CA ARG A 312 -9.41 26.32 -21.19
C ARG A 312 -8.31 26.74 -22.15
N ARG A 313 -8.56 26.57 -23.44
CA ARG A 313 -7.75 27.16 -24.50
C ARG A 313 -8.34 28.50 -24.89
N GLU A 314 -7.49 29.49 -25.05
CA GLU A 314 -7.88 30.84 -25.46
C GLU A 314 -6.92 31.31 -26.56
N ARG A 315 -7.48 31.65 -27.73
CA ARG A 315 -6.75 32.36 -28.78
C ARG A 315 -6.63 33.82 -28.38
N LYS A 316 -5.40 34.35 -28.34
CA LYS A 316 -5.18 35.78 -28.08
C LYS A 316 -5.78 36.64 -29.22
N PRO A 317 -6.18 37.90 -28.97
CA PRO A 317 -6.88 38.73 -29.96
C PRO A 317 -6.18 38.96 -31.30
N LEU A 318 -4.86 38.77 -31.37
CA LEU A 318 -4.05 38.90 -32.59
C LEU A 318 -3.82 37.57 -33.33
N GLY A 319 -4.38 36.45 -32.88
CA GLY A 319 -4.33 35.14 -33.56
C GLY A 319 -2.98 34.41 -33.56
N ILE A 320 -1.89 35.06 -33.14
CA ILE A 320 -0.51 34.55 -33.21
C ILE A 320 -0.22 33.46 -32.16
N GLU A 321 -0.93 33.43 -31.03
CA GLU A 321 -0.73 32.44 -29.96
C GLU A 321 -2.06 31.90 -29.39
N GLU A 322 -2.13 30.58 -29.26
CA GLU A 322 -3.12 29.87 -28.44
C GLU A 322 -2.52 29.59 -27.07
N LYS A 323 -3.21 30.02 -26.00
CA LYS A 323 -2.75 29.85 -24.62
C LYS A 323 -3.65 28.87 -23.88
N LEU A 324 -3.05 27.83 -23.34
CA LEU A 324 -3.69 26.89 -22.42
C LEU A 324 -3.66 27.46 -20.99
N TYR A 325 -4.82 27.56 -20.36
CA TYR A 325 -4.97 27.84 -18.95
C TYR A 325 -5.47 26.58 -18.25
N GLU A 326 -4.75 26.14 -17.21
CA GLU A 326 -5.15 25.01 -16.37
C GLU A 326 -5.37 25.49 -14.95
N HIS A 327 -6.50 25.09 -14.38
CA HIS A 327 -6.90 25.36 -13.01
C HIS A 327 -7.27 24.03 -12.37
N HIS A 328 -6.92 23.85 -11.11
CA HIS A 328 -7.23 22.66 -10.33
C HIS A 328 -8.16 23.04 -9.18
N MET A 329 -9.07 22.15 -8.82
CA MET A 329 -10.05 22.36 -7.74
C MET A 329 -10.08 21.15 -6.83
N LEU A 330 -9.77 21.33 -5.55
CA LEU A 330 -9.94 20.34 -4.50
C LEU A 330 -11.33 20.52 -3.87
N TYR A 331 -12.15 19.48 -3.87
CA TYR A 331 -13.48 19.50 -3.27
C TYR A 331 -13.47 18.86 -1.87
N PHE A 332 -14.39 19.27 -1.00
CA PHE A 332 -14.59 18.68 0.33
C PHE A 332 -16.04 18.18 0.47
N GLY A 333 -16.20 17.02 1.11
CA GLY A 333 -17.50 16.44 1.47
C GLY A 333 -18.01 16.93 2.84
N GLU A 334 -19.32 16.91 3.04
CA GLU A 334 -19.95 17.24 4.34
C GLU A 334 -19.76 16.11 5.37
N SER A 335 -19.69 14.85 4.92
CA SER A 335 -19.57 13.67 5.77
C SER A 335 -18.19 13.58 6.42
N ARG A 336 -18.17 13.45 7.74
CA ARG A 336 -16.96 13.08 8.51
C ARG A 336 -17.11 11.65 9.02
N PRO A 337 -16.15 10.75 8.79
CA PRO A 337 -16.16 9.44 9.43
C PRO A 337 -16.04 9.62 10.95
N SER A 338 -16.88 8.91 11.71
CA SER A 338 -16.87 8.92 13.18
C SER A 338 -16.12 7.72 13.78
N THR A 339 -15.84 6.71 12.97
CA THR A 339 -15.15 5.47 13.33
C THR A 339 -13.67 5.50 12.91
N PRO A 340 -12.81 4.62 13.48
CA PRO A 340 -11.45 4.39 12.98
C PRO A 340 -11.43 3.95 11.52
N VAL A 341 -12.33 3.03 11.14
CA VAL A 341 -12.45 2.48 9.79
C VAL A 341 -13.89 2.59 9.33
N TYR A 342 -14.07 2.87 8.05
CA TYR A 342 -15.35 2.82 7.38
C TYR A 342 -15.17 2.24 5.97
N PHE A 343 -16.27 1.81 5.36
CA PHE A 343 -16.26 1.19 4.04
C PHE A 343 -16.88 2.13 3.00
N ALA A 344 -16.28 2.22 1.82
CA ALA A 344 -16.76 3.04 0.71
C ALA A 344 -16.70 2.29 -0.62
N GLU A 345 -17.72 2.48 -1.44
CA GLU A 345 -17.88 1.82 -2.72
C GLU A 345 -16.76 2.19 -3.72
N VAL A 346 -16.21 1.19 -4.40
CA VAL A 346 -15.35 1.37 -5.57
C VAL A 346 -16.23 1.80 -6.74
N MET A 347 -16.05 3.03 -7.24
CA MET A 347 -16.79 3.51 -8.42
C MET A 347 -16.19 3.01 -9.73
N LYS A 348 -14.85 2.96 -9.81
CA LYS A 348 -14.15 2.52 -11.03
C LYS A 348 -12.74 2.02 -10.73
N ILE A 349 -12.29 1.11 -11.58
CA ILE A 349 -10.93 0.61 -11.65
C ILE A 349 -10.47 0.85 -13.09
N GLU A 350 -9.36 1.57 -13.26
CA GLU A 350 -8.83 1.96 -14.58
C GLU A 350 -7.39 1.47 -14.74
N PRO A 351 -6.96 1.00 -15.93
CA PRO A 351 -5.56 0.74 -16.21
C PRO A 351 -4.70 1.99 -15.95
N GLY A 352 -3.65 1.82 -15.16
CA GLY A 352 -2.63 2.83 -14.88
C GLY A 352 -1.42 2.72 -15.79
N GLU A 353 -0.40 3.51 -15.50
CA GLU A 353 0.88 3.48 -16.22
C GLU A 353 1.78 2.35 -15.72
N VAL A 354 2.76 1.94 -16.54
CA VAL A 354 3.81 1.00 -16.16
C VAL A 354 4.90 1.76 -15.40
N VAL A 355 4.82 1.75 -14.07
CA VAL A 355 5.67 2.57 -13.17
C VAL A 355 6.37 1.73 -12.10
N PRO A 356 7.54 2.17 -11.57
CA PRO A 356 8.19 1.50 -10.46
C PRO A 356 7.24 1.29 -9.28
N THR A 357 7.17 0.05 -8.81
CA THR A 357 6.30 -0.34 -7.70
C THR A 357 7.10 -0.47 -6.41
N PHE A 358 6.43 -0.31 -5.27
CA PHE A 358 7.03 -0.29 -3.95
C PHE A 358 6.19 -1.10 -2.97
N ASP A 359 6.83 -1.54 -1.89
CA ASP A 359 6.18 -2.30 -0.83
C ASP A 359 6.86 -2.06 0.52
N ILE A 360 6.13 -2.28 1.61
CA ILE A 360 6.63 -2.16 2.97
C ILE A 360 6.17 -3.37 3.81
N GLU A 361 7.11 -4.02 4.50
CA GLU A 361 6.79 -5.04 5.48
C GLU A 361 6.54 -4.39 6.83
N VAL A 362 5.44 -4.74 7.47
CA VAL A 362 4.92 -4.11 8.70
C VAL A 362 4.74 -5.21 9.74
N GLU A 363 5.22 -4.96 10.96
CA GLU A 363 5.07 -5.88 12.10
C GLU A 363 3.59 -6.14 12.45
N GLY A 364 3.32 -7.29 13.08
CA GLY A 364 2.00 -7.66 13.55
C GLY A 364 0.94 -7.76 12.45
N ALA A 365 -0.03 -6.83 12.45
CA ALA A 365 -1.26 -6.91 11.66
C ALA A 365 -1.07 -6.89 10.12
N SER A 366 0.16 -6.70 9.63
CA SER A 366 0.56 -6.85 8.22
C SER A 366 -0.19 -5.96 7.21
N ASN A 367 -0.87 -4.92 7.68
CA ASN A 367 -1.57 -3.93 6.85
C ASN A 367 -1.14 -2.50 7.21
N PHE A 368 -1.43 -1.55 6.33
CA PHE A 368 -1.15 -0.13 6.52
C PHE A 368 -2.12 0.75 5.71
N ILE A 369 -2.04 2.06 5.90
CA ILE A 369 -2.86 3.04 5.17
C ILE A 369 -2.06 3.67 4.03
N ALA A 370 -2.55 3.55 2.80
CA ALA A 370 -2.02 4.22 1.60
C ALA A 370 -3.09 5.12 0.97
N ASN A 371 -2.82 6.43 0.80
CA ASN A 371 -3.78 7.44 0.32
C ASN A 371 -5.13 7.46 1.10
N GLY A 372 -5.12 7.02 2.36
CA GLY A 372 -6.33 6.88 3.18
C GLY A 372 -7.13 5.60 2.89
N ILE A 373 -6.61 4.65 2.12
CA ILE A 373 -7.21 3.33 1.89
C ILE A 373 -6.41 2.28 2.67
N ILE A 374 -7.10 1.31 3.27
CA ILE A 374 -6.49 0.24 4.04
C ILE A 374 -6.06 -0.88 3.08
N VAL A 375 -4.76 -1.15 3.09
CA VAL A 375 -4.09 -2.07 2.18
C VAL A 375 -3.19 -3.04 2.94
N HIS A 376 -3.01 -4.24 2.40
CA HIS A 376 -2.13 -5.24 3.00
C HIS A 376 -0.69 -5.06 2.50
N ASN A 377 0.30 -5.49 3.29
CA ASN A 377 1.65 -5.66 2.76
C ASN A 377 1.68 -6.76 1.70
N SER A 378 2.59 -6.63 0.73
CA SER A 378 2.90 -7.77 -0.14
C SER A 378 4.26 -8.33 0.18
N LYS A 379 4.25 -9.64 0.40
CA LYS A 379 5.45 -10.39 0.72
C LYS A 379 6.06 -10.87 -0.59
N ILE A 380 7.18 -10.25 -0.95
CA ILE A 380 8.25 -11.01 -1.61
C ILE A 380 8.76 -12.01 -0.59
N THR A 381 8.75 -13.30 -0.90
CA THR A 381 9.40 -14.29 -0.05
C THR A 381 10.00 -15.42 -0.90
N MET A 382 10.91 -16.18 -0.28
CA MET A 382 11.73 -17.22 -0.89
C MET A 382 11.24 -18.58 -0.41
N LYS A 383 11.05 -19.53 -1.32
CA LYS A 383 10.41 -20.81 -1.02
C LYS A 383 11.40 -21.97 -0.85
N TYR A 384 12.13 -21.98 0.27
CA TYR A 384 12.98 -23.12 0.66
C TYR A 384 13.10 -23.26 2.19
N PRO A 385 12.00 -23.57 2.90
CA PRO A 385 12.04 -23.86 4.34
C PRO A 385 13.07 -24.94 4.67
N ALA A 386 13.78 -24.74 5.77
CA ALA A 386 14.73 -25.71 6.29
C ALA A 386 14.41 -26.03 7.76
N VAL A 387 14.03 -27.28 8.03
CA VAL A 387 13.78 -27.79 9.38
C VAL A 387 14.98 -28.62 9.82
N TYR A 388 15.55 -28.26 10.96
CA TYR A 388 16.62 -28.98 11.64
C TYR A 388 16.02 -29.76 12.80
N LEU A 389 16.03 -31.09 12.72
CA LEU A 389 15.50 -32.01 13.72
C LEU A 389 16.62 -32.31 14.72
N MET A 390 16.73 -31.44 15.72
CA MET A 390 17.83 -31.32 16.68
C MET A 390 17.68 -32.19 17.93
N GLY A 391 16.45 -32.58 18.28
CA GLY A 391 16.15 -33.39 19.47
C GLY A 391 15.48 -34.71 19.12
N GLU A 392 15.60 -35.68 20.02
CA GLU A 392 15.05 -37.03 19.84
C GLU A 392 13.52 -36.99 19.67
N GLY A 393 12.98 -37.81 18.76
CA GLY A 393 11.53 -37.86 18.53
C GLY A 393 10.94 -36.63 17.81
N ALA A 394 11.77 -35.69 17.34
CA ALA A 394 11.29 -34.51 16.63
C ALA A 394 10.62 -34.87 15.28
N HIS A 395 9.61 -34.09 14.90
CA HIS A 395 8.83 -34.28 13.67
C HIS A 395 8.81 -33.01 12.80
N ALA A 396 8.94 -33.20 11.48
CA ALA A 396 8.79 -32.13 10.49
C ALA A 396 7.71 -32.49 9.46
N GLU A 397 6.76 -31.59 9.25
CA GLU A 397 5.78 -31.68 8.18
C GLU A 397 5.87 -30.42 7.31
N VAL A 398 6.12 -30.60 6.02
CA VAL A 398 6.26 -29.49 5.06
C VAL A 398 5.33 -29.72 3.89
N MET A 399 4.34 -28.84 3.74
CA MET A 399 3.41 -28.87 2.62
C MET A 399 3.60 -27.62 1.74
N SER A 400 3.80 -27.85 0.45
CA SER A 400 4.16 -26.83 -0.55
C SER A 400 3.20 -26.89 -1.73
N ALA A 401 2.58 -25.76 -2.09
CA ALA A 401 1.78 -25.61 -3.31
C ALA A 401 2.38 -24.53 -4.22
N ALA A 402 2.52 -24.80 -5.53
CA ALA A 402 3.05 -23.85 -6.51
C ALA A 402 2.28 -23.92 -7.83
N PHE A 403 2.18 -22.80 -8.54
CA PHE A 403 1.65 -22.74 -9.89
C PHE A 403 2.48 -21.76 -10.71
N ALA A 404 2.80 -22.10 -11.95
CA ALA A 404 3.43 -21.19 -12.91
C ALA A 404 2.54 -21.01 -14.14
N GLY A 405 2.12 -19.77 -14.42
CA GLY A 405 1.49 -19.40 -15.68
C GLY A 405 2.51 -19.08 -16.78
N THR A 406 2.02 -18.71 -17.97
CA THR A 406 2.82 -18.33 -19.14
C THR A 406 3.91 -17.32 -18.77
N GLY A 407 5.16 -17.61 -19.14
CA GLY A 407 6.31 -16.74 -18.87
C GLY A 407 6.83 -16.76 -17.42
N GLN A 408 6.23 -17.55 -16.52
CA GLN A 408 6.62 -17.59 -15.10
C GLN A 408 7.57 -18.75 -14.77
N HIS A 409 8.57 -18.53 -13.91
CA HIS A 409 9.37 -19.61 -13.30
C HIS A 409 9.28 -19.58 -11.77
N GLN A 410 8.70 -20.65 -11.21
CA GLN A 410 8.62 -20.91 -9.77
C GLN A 410 9.67 -21.95 -9.33
N ASP A 411 10.77 -21.52 -8.70
CA ASP A 411 11.74 -22.42 -8.05
C ASP A 411 11.43 -22.55 -6.55
N ALA A 412 10.81 -23.67 -6.17
CA ALA A 412 10.35 -24.00 -4.82
C ALA A 412 11.11 -25.21 -4.26
N GLY A 413 11.01 -25.47 -2.95
CA GLY A 413 11.64 -26.64 -2.36
C GLY A 413 11.42 -26.78 -0.86
N SER A 414 12.09 -27.77 -0.25
CA SER A 414 12.21 -27.88 1.20
C SER A 414 13.47 -28.63 1.65
N LYS A 415 13.89 -28.43 2.90
CA LYS A 415 14.96 -29.21 3.54
C LYS A 415 14.53 -29.79 4.88
N ALA A 416 14.88 -31.06 5.10
CA ALA A 416 14.82 -31.72 6.40
C ALA A 416 16.21 -32.23 6.77
N ILE A 417 16.76 -31.75 7.88
CA ILE A 417 18.11 -32.09 8.36
C ILE A 417 17.97 -32.83 9.70
N HIS A 418 18.15 -34.14 9.68
CA HIS A 418 18.05 -35.03 10.83
C HIS A 418 19.38 -35.07 11.58
N VAL A 419 19.39 -34.56 12.80
CA VAL A 419 20.57 -34.48 13.68
C VAL A 419 20.47 -35.47 14.84
N ALA A 420 19.24 -35.73 15.31
CA ALA A 420 18.94 -36.62 16.43
C ALA A 420 18.23 -37.92 16.00
N PRO A 421 18.32 -38.99 16.81
CA PRO A 421 17.64 -40.27 16.55
C PRO A 421 16.13 -40.18 16.74
N ASN A 422 15.41 -41.21 16.28
CA ASN A 422 13.96 -41.36 16.37
C ASN A 422 13.20 -40.20 15.68
N THR A 423 13.82 -39.49 14.73
CA THR A 423 13.24 -38.30 14.08
C THR A 423 12.53 -38.64 12.77
N THR A 424 11.47 -37.90 12.46
CA THR A 424 10.62 -38.19 11.30
C THR A 424 10.31 -36.94 10.48
N SER A 425 10.19 -37.07 9.15
CA SER A 425 9.79 -35.97 8.28
C SER A 425 8.86 -36.39 7.14
N ASN A 426 7.77 -35.64 6.95
CA ASN A 426 6.86 -35.75 5.81
C ASN A 426 6.94 -34.48 4.96
N ILE A 427 7.31 -34.61 3.69
CA ILE A 427 7.44 -33.51 2.74
C ILE A 427 6.52 -33.78 1.56
N VAL A 428 5.54 -32.91 1.34
CA VAL A 428 4.62 -32.98 0.21
C VAL A 428 4.69 -31.68 -0.58
N SER A 429 5.12 -31.77 -1.84
CA SER A 429 5.12 -30.64 -2.77
C SER A 429 4.19 -30.92 -3.94
N ARG A 430 3.30 -29.97 -4.23
CA ARG A 430 2.37 -29.97 -5.36
C ARG A 430 2.66 -28.81 -6.29
N SER A 431 2.79 -29.06 -7.58
CA SER A 431 2.98 -28.01 -8.57
C SER A 431 2.04 -28.12 -9.77
N ILE A 432 1.62 -26.97 -10.32
CA ILE A 432 0.88 -26.88 -11.59
C ILE A 432 1.66 -25.99 -12.56
N SER A 433 1.68 -26.32 -13.85
CA SER A 433 2.27 -25.45 -14.88
C SER A 433 1.30 -25.26 -16.05
N LYS A 434 1.22 -24.02 -16.57
CA LYS A 434 0.34 -23.60 -17.68
C LYS A 434 1.10 -22.69 -18.67
N GLY A 435 0.83 -22.82 -19.96
CA GLY A 435 1.53 -22.16 -21.06
C GLY A 435 3.02 -22.43 -21.02
N SER A 436 3.84 -21.44 -21.38
CA SER A 436 5.30 -21.50 -21.18
C SER A 436 5.77 -21.45 -19.71
N GLY A 437 4.86 -21.64 -18.76
CA GLY A 437 5.12 -21.66 -17.32
C GLY A 437 5.96 -22.85 -16.88
N ARG A 438 6.87 -22.59 -15.96
CA ARG A 438 7.83 -23.56 -15.42
C ARG A 438 7.74 -23.65 -13.90
N THR A 439 7.53 -24.84 -13.36
CA THR A 439 7.73 -25.13 -11.94
C THR A 439 9.01 -25.92 -11.72
N SER A 440 9.63 -25.76 -10.55
CA SER A 440 10.79 -26.53 -10.15
C SER A 440 10.71 -26.86 -8.65
N TYR A 441 10.97 -28.12 -8.29
CA TYR A 441 11.11 -28.55 -6.91
C TYR A 441 12.57 -28.88 -6.58
N ARG A 442 13.08 -28.36 -5.45
CA ARG A 442 14.39 -28.74 -4.88
C ARG A 442 14.17 -29.39 -3.51
N GLY A 443 14.53 -30.66 -3.38
CA GLY A 443 14.55 -31.35 -2.09
C GLY A 443 15.97 -31.46 -1.57
N HIS A 444 16.19 -31.22 -0.28
CA HIS A 444 17.42 -31.64 0.40
C HIS A 444 17.10 -32.30 1.75
N VAL A 445 17.13 -33.63 1.77
CA VAL A 445 17.10 -34.42 3.00
C VAL A 445 18.53 -34.75 3.40
N ARG A 446 18.90 -34.54 4.66
CA ARG A 446 20.17 -35.01 5.20
C ARG A 446 19.97 -35.72 6.52
N VAL A 447 20.68 -36.84 6.72
CA VAL A 447 20.67 -37.60 7.97
C VAL A 447 22.11 -37.76 8.45
N LEU A 448 22.43 -37.18 9.61
CA LEU A 448 23.78 -37.20 10.18
C LEU A 448 24.11 -38.55 10.87
N PRO A 449 25.40 -38.89 11.07
CA PRO A 449 25.82 -40.23 11.52
C PRO A 449 25.26 -40.72 12.87
N LYS A 450 24.71 -39.82 13.70
CA LYS A 450 24.17 -40.12 15.04
C LYS A 450 22.64 -40.23 15.08
N ALA A 451 21.98 -40.08 13.93
CA ALA A 451 20.53 -40.15 13.81
C ALA A 451 20.11 -41.56 13.35
N HIS A 452 19.60 -42.37 14.28
CA HIS A 452 19.11 -43.75 14.08
C HIS A 452 17.57 -43.79 14.18
N ASP A 453 16.91 -44.86 13.72
CA ASP A 453 15.46 -44.97 13.45
C ASP A 453 14.85 -43.69 12.84
N VAL A 454 15.47 -43.20 11.77
CA VAL A 454 14.99 -42.01 11.05
C VAL A 454 14.02 -42.42 9.94
N ARG A 455 12.88 -41.74 9.82
CA ARG A 455 11.87 -42.02 8.77
C ARG A 455 11.51 -40.78 7.97
N VAL A 456 11.68 -40.87 6.65
CA VAL A 456 11.49 -39.76 5.72
C VAL A 456 10.52 -40.17 4.61
N ASN A 457 9.54 -39.31 4.34
CA ASN A 457 8.69 -39.40 3.15
C ASN A 457 8.78 -38.10 2.35
N VAL A 458 9.06 -38.19 1.05
CA VAL A 458 9.10 -37.03 0.13
C VAL A 458 8.23 -37.31 -1.09
N ARG A 459 7.11 -36.61 -1.22
CA ARG A 459 6.18 -36.74 -2.33
C ARG A 459 6.13 -35.46 -3.17
N CYS A 460 6.33 -35.60 -4.47
CA CYS A 460 6.28 -34.51 -5.45
C CYS A 460 5.21 -34.80 -6.51
N ASP A 461 4.00 -34.25 -6.34
CA ASP A 461 2.95 -34.32 -7.36
C ASP A 461 3.06 -33.10 -8.30
N ALA A 462 3.05 -33.31 -9.61
CA ALA A 462 3.03 -32.24 -10.62
C ALA A 462 1.91 -32.46 -11.64
N LEU A 463 1.23 -31.37 -12.02
CA LEU A 463 0.20 -31.33 -13.05
C LEU A 463 0.60 -30.34 -14.15
N LEU A 464 0.68 -30.83 -15.38
CA LEU A 464 0.91 -30.02 -16.58
C LEU A 464 -0.43 -29.83 -17.29
N LEU A 465 -0.84 -28.57 -17.50
CA LEU A 465 -2.14 -28.26 -18.13
C LEU A 465 -2.08 -28.31 -19.67
N ASP A 466 -0.88 -28.24 -20.25
CA ASP A 466 -0.67 -28.19 -21.70
C ASP A 466 0.72 -28.73 -22.10
N ALA A 467 0.99 -28.75 -23.42
CA ALA A 467 2.19 -29.32 -23.99
C ALA A 467 3.46 -28.47 -23.86
N GLU A 468 3.35 -27.15 -23.69
CA GLU A 468 4.51 -26.25 -23.52
C GLU A 468 4.97 -26.16 -22.06
N SER A 469 4.04 -26.38 -21.12
CA SER A 469 4.28 -26.30 -19.70
C SER A 469 5.30 -27.33 -19.18
N ARG A 470 6.10 -26.92 -18.18
CA ARG A 470 7.24 -27.70 -17.68
C ARG A 470 7.29 -27.80 -16.15
N SER A 471 7.62 -28.98 -15.65
CA SER A 471 8.00 -29.21 -14.24
C SER A 471 9.36 -29.91 -14.16
N ASP A 472 10.24 -29.46 -13.28
CA ASP A 472 11.53 -30.09 -13.00
C ASP A 472 11.63 -30.49 -11.51
N THR A 473 12.07 -31.71 -11.21
CA THR A 473 12.25 -32.18 -9.82
C THR A 473 13.72 -32.50 -9.58
N TYR A 474 14.32 -31.85 -8.59
CA TYR A 474 15.71 -32.01 -8.17
C TYR A 474 15.78 -32.53 -6.72
N PRO A 475 15.59 -33.84 -6.49
CA PRO A 475 15.76 -34.43 -5.17
C PRO A 475 17.25 -34.61 -4.85
N TYR A 476 17.65 -34.26 -3.64
CA TYR A 476 18.98 -34.52 -3.11
C TYR A 476 18.87 -35.13 -1.70
N MET A 477 19.62 -36.20 -1.46
CA MET A 477 19.59 -36.97 -0.22
C MET A 477 21.01 -37.33 0.21
N ASP A 478 21.37 -36.96 1.44
CA ASP A 478 22.72 -37.10 2.01
C ASP A 478 22.63 -37.90 3.32
N ILE A 479 22.88 -39.20 3.26
CA ILE A 479 22.55 -40.16 4.32
C ILE A 479 23.82 -40.78 4.89
N GLU A 480 24.21 -40.32 6.09
CA GLU A 480 25.44 -40.72 6.77
C GLU A 480 25.20 -41.74 7.91
N SER A 481 23.95 -42.20 8.08
CA SER A 481 23.54 -43.19 9.08
C SER A 481 22.95 -44.45 8.41
N PRO A 482 23.26 -45.67 8.88
CA PRO A 482 22.78 -46.91 8.26
C PRO A 482 21.34 -47.28 8.65
N ASP A 483 20.79 -46.69 9.70
CA ASP A 483 19.49 -47.06 10.29
C ASP A 483 18.41 -46.01 9.96
N VAL A 484 17.99 -46.01 8.69
CA VAL A 484 17.11 -44.99 8.11
C VAL A 484 16.15 -45.60 7.09
N THR A 485 14.88 -45.23 7.15
CA THR A 485 13.86 -45.55 6.12
C THR A 485 13.50 -44.29 5.33
N ILE A 486 13.68 -44.31 4.00
CA ILE A 486 13.35 -43.16 3.13
C ILE A 486 12.50 -43.59 1.95
N GLY A 487 11.38 -42.91 1.75
CA GLY A 487 10.60 -42.94 0.52
C GLY A 487 10.74 -41.62 -0.26
N HIS A 488 10.92 -41.72 -1.58
CA HIS A 488 10.67 -40.62 -2.50
C HIS A 488 9.71 -41.06 -3.61
N GLU A 489 8.60 -40.35 -3.75
CA GLU A 489 7.65 -40.46 -4.84
C GLU A 489 7.65 -39.16 -5.65
N ALA A 490 7.68 -39.27 -6.98
CA ALA A 490 7.49 -38.15 -7.88
C ALA A 490 6.56 -38.57 -9.01
N THR A 491 5.49 -37.82 -9.22
CA THR A 491 4.47 -38.11 -10.25
C THR A 491 4.25 -36.86 -11.08
N VAL A 492 4.45 -36.97 -12.39
CA VAL A 492 4.05 -35.93 -13.35
C VAL A 492 2.83 -36.43 -14.09
N SER A 493 1.72 -35.70 -13.96
CA SER A 493 0.47 -35.93 -14.66
C SER A 493 0.25 -34.83 -15.70
N LYS A 494 -0.32 -35.17 -16.84
CA LYS A 494 -0.85 -34.20 -17.81
C LYS A 494 -2.37 -34.24 -17.71
N VAL A 495 -3.02 -33.08 -17.83
CA VAL A 495 -4.46 -33.06 -18.09
C VAL A 495 -4.67 -33.63 -19.48
N GLY A 496 -5.40 -34.75 -19.57
CA GLY A 496 -5.72 -35.37 -20.85
C GLY A 496 -6.89 -34.66 -21.51
N GLU A 497 -6.84 -34.49 -22.84
CA GLU A 497 -7.97 -33.99 -23.63
C GLU A 497 -9.24 -34.81 -23.34
N ASP A 498 -9.12 -36.13 -23.13
CA ASP A 498 -10.21 -37.03 -22.72
C ASP A 498 -10.91 -36.61 -21.40
N GLN A 499 -10.18 -36.05 -20.44
CA GLN A 499 -10.73 -35.62 -19.14
C GLN A 499 -11.52 -34.32 -19.28
N ILE A 500 -10.97 -33.37 -20.05
CA ILE A 500 -11.66 -32.12 -20.39
C ILE A 500 -12.89 -32.43 -21.25
N PHE A 501 -12.74 -33.24 -22.30
CA PHE A 501 -13.83 -33.70 -23.16
C PHE A 501 -14.93 -34.42 -22.39
N TYR A 502 -14.57 -35.28 -21.42
CA TYR A 502 -15.56 -35.93 -20.54
C TYR A 502 -16.38 -34.91 -19.74
N LEU A 503 -15.74 -33.91 -19.13
CA LEU A 503 -16.42 -32.86 -18.37
C LEU A 503 -17.28 -31.97 -19.31
N MET A 504 -16.76 -31.62 -20.49
CA MET A 504 -17.50 -30.88 -21.52
C MET A 504 -18.72 -31.65 -22.03
N SER A 505 -18.64 -32.98 -22.16
CA SER A 505 -19.79 -33.82 -22.50
C SER A 505 -20.91 -33.79 -21.45
N ARG A 506 -20.63 -33.30 -20.23
CA ARG A 506 -21.61 -33.05 -19.16
C ARG A 506 -22.12 -31.61 -19.12
N GLY A 507 -21.78 -30.77 -20.10
CA GLY A 507 -22.23 -29.38 -20.21
C GLY A 507 -21.44 -28.38 -19.36
N ILE A 508 -20.26 -28.79 -18.87
CA ILE A 508 -19.30 -27.93 -18.16
C ILE A 508 -18.43 -27.24 -19.23
N THR A 509 -18.08 -25.96 -19.10
CA THR A 509 -17.17 -25.32 -20.07
C THR A 509 -15.75 -25.86 -19.95
N GLU A 510 -14.89 -25.63 -20.95
CA GLU A 510 -13.48 -26.03 -20.91
C GLU A 510 -12.73 -25.36 -19.73
N ASP A 511 -13.00 -24.09 -19.47
CA ASP A 511 -12.44 -23.34 -18.34
C ASP A 511 -12.92 -23.92 -16.99
N GLU A 512 -14.23 -24.16 -16.85
CA GLU A 512 -14.81 -24.79 -15.65
C GLU A 512 -14.30 -26.21 -15.43
N ALA A 513 -14.14 -26.99 -16.50
CA ALA A 513 -13.63 -28.35 -16.47
C ALA A 513 -12.17 -28.37 -15.99
N THR A 514 -11.33 -27.52 -16.57
CA THR A 514 -9.94 -27.36 -16.15
C THR A 514 -9.88 -26.89 -14.70
N ALA A 515 -10.72 -25.93 -14.30
CA ALA A 515 -10.76 -25.41 -12.93
C ALA A 515 -11.19 -26.48 -11.91
N LEU A 516 -12.09 -27.39 -12.29
CA LEU A 516 -12.50 -28.51 -11.45
C LEU A 516 -11.34 -29.50 -11.23
N ILE A 517 -10.58 -29.80 -12.29
CA ILE A 517 -9.36 -30.65 -12.22
C ILE A 517 -8.27 -29.99 -11.34
N VAL A 518 -8.01 -28.70 -11.55
CA VAL A 518 -7.02 -27.92 -10.77
C VAL A 518 -7.40 -27.81 -9.29
N ASN A 519 -8.67 -27.55 -8.98
CA ASN A 519 -9.15 -27.52 -7.59
C ASN A 519 -9.06 -28.90 -6.93
N GLY A 520 -9.43 -29.98 -7.63
CA GLY A 520 -9.26 -31.35 -7.12
C GLY A 520 -7.79 -31.72 -6.85
N PHE A 521 -6.87 -31.22 -7.67
CA PHE A 521 -5.43 -31.41 -7.44
C PHE A 521 -4.91 -30.68 -6.19
N PHE A 522 -5.43 -29.49 -5.89
CA PHE A 522 -5.06 -28.74 -4.69
C PHE A 522 -5.92 -29.04 -3.45
N GLU A 523 -7.05 -29.75 -3.56
CA GLU A 523 -7.99 -29.97 -2.47
C GLU A 523 -7.33 -30.46 -1.15
N PRO A 524 -6.38 -31.42 -1.13
CA PRO A 524 -5.71 -31.83 0.10
C PRO A 524 -4.89 -30.72 0.78
N PHE A 525 -4.31 -29.81 0.00
CA PHE A 525 -3.60 -28.62 0.51
C PHE A 525 -4.59 -27.57 1.02
N VAL A 526 -5.69 -27.36 0.30
CA VAL A 526 -6.79 -26.45 0.67
C VAL A 526 -7.41 -26.86 2.02
N ARG A 527 -7.53 -28.17 2.29
CA ARG A 527 -8.07 -28.70 3.57
C ARG A 527 -7.18 -28.43 4.80
N GLU A 528 -5.86 -28.32 4.63
CA GLU A 528 -4.92 -28.00 5.72
C GLU A 528 -4.80 -26.48 6.00
N LEU A 529 -5.28 -25.65 5.08
CA LEU A 529 -5.35 -24.21 5.27
C LEU A 529 -6.52 -23.83 6.20
N PRO A 530 -6.33 -22.82 7.08
CA PRO A 530 -7.44 -22.10 7.69
C PRO A 530 -8.47 -21.67 6.65
N MET A 531 -9.77 -21.78 6.99
CA MET A 531 -10.92 -21.53 6.10
C MET A 531 -10.79 -20.25 5.25
N GLU A 532 -10.29 -19.16 5.83
CA GLU A 532 -10.09 -17.87 5.15
C GLU A 532 -9.11 -17.98 3.98
N TYR A 533 -7.99 -18.70 4.16
CA TYR A 533 -6.98 -18.94 3.14
C TYR A 533 -7.40 -20.02 2.14
N ALA A 534 -8.15 -21.02 2.58
CA ALA A 534 -8.71 -22.06 1.72
C ALA A 534 -9.69 -21.47 0.68
N VAL A 535 -10.57 -20.57 1.12
CA VAL A 535 -11.51 -19.85 0.24
C VAL A 535 -10.78 -18.95 -0.75
N GLU A 536 -9.71 -18.27 -0.31
CA GLU A 536 -8.95 -17.38 -1.18
C GLU A 536 -8.12 -18.14 -2.22
N LEU A 537 -7.49 -19.26 -1.85
CA LEU A 537 -6.78 -20.12 -2.80
C LEU A 537 -7.69 -20.63 -3.92
N ASN A 538 -8.89 -21.12 -3.59
CA ASN A 538 -9.86 -21.59 -4.60
C ASN A 538 -10.29 -20.45 -5.56
N ARG A 539 -10.35 -19.20 -5.10
CA ARG A 539 -10.64 -18.03 -5.95
C ARG A 539 -9.45 -17.64 -6.83
N LEU A 540 -8.24 -17.64 -6.29
CA LEU A 540 -7.02 -17.37 -7.06
C LEU A 540 -6.79 -18.42 -8.15
N LEU A 541 -7.10 -19.69 -7.87
CA LEU A 541 -7.06 -20.76 -8.86
C LEU A 541 -8.05 -20.48 -9.99
N ALA A 542 -9.31 -20.15 -9.70
CA ALA A 542 -10.29 -19.78 -10.74
C ALA A 542 -9.84 -18.56 -11.58
N LEU A 543 -9.37 -17.49 -10.94
CA LEU A 543 -8.90 -16.27 -11.62
C LEU A 543 -7.68 -16.51 -12.52
N SER A 544 -6.78 -17.42 -12.14
CA SER A 544 -5.61 -17.82 -12.94
C SER A 544 -5.98 -18.60 -14.21
N MET A 545 -7.27 -18.87 -14.42
CA MET A 545 -7.76 -19.74 -15.47
C MET A 545 -8.62 -18.99 -16.49
N GLU A 546 -9.35 -17.94 -16.08
CA GLU A 546 -10.17 -17.03 -16.93
C GLU A 546 -9.38 -16.21 -17.99
N GLY A 547 -8.08 -16.49 -18.19
CA GLY A 547 -7.20 -15.78 -19.14
C GLY A 547 -6.91 -16.52 -20.46
N ALA A 548 -7.60 -17.60 -20.79
CA ALA A 548 -7.29 -18.49 -21.93
C ALA A 548 -7.82 -18.00 -23.30
N ILE A 549 -7.76 -16.68 -23.57
CA ILE A 549 -8.17 -16.11 -24.88
C ILE A 549 -7.02 -15.27 -25.43
N GLY A 550 -6.19 -15.86 -26.29
CA GLY A 550 -5.06 -15.21 -26.97
C GLY A 550 -3.98 -16.21 -27.38
#